data_AF-A0A4P8XUX2-F1
#
_entry.id   AF-A0A4P8XUX2-F1
#
_cell.length_a   1.000
_cell.length_b   1.000
_cell.length_c   1.000
_cell.angle_alpha   90.00
_cell.angle_beta   90.00
_cell.angle_gamma   90.00
#
_symmetry.space_group_name_H-M   'P 1'
#
loop_
_entity.id
_entity.type
_entity.pdbx_description
1 polymer ?
#
loop_
_entity_poly.entity_id
_entity_poly.type
_entity_poly.pdbx_seq_one_letter_code
_entity_poly.pdbx_strand_id
1 'polypeptide(L)'
;MSELNSSILKLSRNICSGKCGVEKTEAVIKDLEAKFGDWDMPVELPDGSNMTKEQHLKALSDTINSGVFSKDALRTMALLSEEIYSSKSRFSGKKLLVIGGVVGFVIVVGIVIIVTIRGAK
;
A
#
# COMPACT_ATOMS: atom_id res chain seq x y z
N MET A 1 0.25 -9.99 23.24
CA MET A 1 -0.68 -9.84 22.09
C MET A 1 -0.79 -8.41 21.55
N SER A 2 -0.86 -7.36 22.39
CA SER A 2 -0.93 -5.97 21.90
C SER A 2 0.29 -5.53 21.06
N GLU A 3 1.50 -5.98 21.45
CA GLU A 3 2.74 -5.66 20.74
C GLU A 3 2.86 -6.34 19.36
N LEU A 4 2.48 -7.62 19.28
CA LEU A 4 2.39 -8.36 18.02
C LEU A 4 1.41 -7.67 17.06
N ASN A 5 0.21 -7.34 17.54
CA ASN A 5 -0.82 -6.63 16.76
C ASN A 5 -0.28 -5.29 16.22
N SER A 6 0.28 -4.45 17.11
CA SER A 6 0.89 -3.17 16.71
C SER A 6 1.99 -3.33 15.64
N SER A 7 2.83 -4.36 15.78
CA SER A 7 3.92 -4.65 14.84
C SER A 7 3.40 -5.09 13.47
N ILE A 8 2.39 -5.97 13.44
CA ILE A 8 1.77 -6.44 12.20
C ILE A 8 1.02 -5.30 11.48
N LEU A 9 0.25 -4.48 12.22
CA LEU A 9 -0.42 -3.30 11.65
C LEU A 9 0.56 -2.25 11.13
N LYS A 10 1.71 -2.09 11.80
CA LYS A 10 2.78 -1.21 11.34
C LYS A 10 3.44 -1.75 10.07
N LEU A 11 3.70 -3.05 10.00
CA LEU A 11 4.23 -3.72 8.82
C LEU A 11 3.27 -3.59 7.62
N SER A 12 1.99 -3.93 7.81
CA SER A 12 0.93 -3.77 6.79
C SER A 12 0.88 -2.34 6.23
N ARG A 13 0.88 -1.31 7.09
CA ARG A 13 0.94 0.10 6.64
C ARG A 13 2.21 0.42 5.85
N ASN A 14 3.37 -0.07 6.30
CA ASN A 14 4.63 0.16 5.61
C ASN A 14 4.64 -0.47 4.22
N ILE A 15 4.09 -1.69 4.10
CA ILE A 15 3.90 -2.37 2.82
C ILE A 15 2.96 -1.56 1.93
N CYS A 16 1.77 -1.16 2.41
CA CYS A 16 0.83 -0.35 1.62
C CYS A 16 1.39 0.99 1.17
N SER A 17 2.36 1.54 1.90
CA SER A 17 3.04 2.80 1.53
C SER A 17 4.24 2.63 0.59
N GLY A 18 4.58 1.40 0.20
CA GLY A 18 5.73 1.09 -0.65
C GLY A 18 7.09 1.23 0.04
N LYS A 19 7.11 1.35 1.38
CA LYS A 19 8.33 1.52 2.19
C LYS A 19 8.95 0.20 2.64
N CYS A 20 8.21 -0.90 2.48
CA CYS A 20 8.61 -2.26 2.86
C CYS A 20 8.39 -3.20 1.68
N GLY A 21 9.49 -3.68 1.09
CA GLY A 21 9.47 -4.69 0.04
C GLY A 21 9.39 -6.11 0.59
N VAL A 22 9.48 -7.10 -0.30
CA VAL A 22 9.32 -8.53 0.03
C VAL A 22 10.39 -9.01 1.00
N GLU A 23 11.67 -8.71 0.72
CA GLU A 23 12.80 -9.14 1.57
C GLU A 23 12.70 -8.58 2.99
N LYS A 24 12.35 -7.31 3.13
CA LYS A 24 12.16 -6.67 4.44
C LYS A 24 10.96 -7.23 5.17
N THR A 25 9.88 -7.54 4.44
CA THR A 25 8.67 -8.14 5.01
C THR A 25 8.99 -9.52 5.58
N GLU A 26 9.70 -10.36 4.82
CA GLU A 26 10.18 -11.67 5.28
C GLU A 26 11.07 -11.56 6.53
N ALA A 27 12.00 -10.61 6.55
CA ALA A 27 12.86 -10.40 7.71
C ALA A 27 12.05 -10.04 8.97
N VAL A 28 11.03 -9.19 8.84
CA VAL A 28 10.15 -8.83 9.96
C VAL A 28 9.28 -10.01 10.38
N ILE A 29 8.75 -10.80 9.44
CA ILE A 29 7.98 -12.01 9.77
C ILE A 29 8.83 -12.97 10.62
N LYS A 30 10.09 -13.21 10.22
CA LYS A 30 11.03 -14.06 10.98
C LYS A 30 11.37 -13.50 12.35
N ASP A 31 11.57 -12.18 12.48
CA ASP A 31 11.81 -11.54 13.78
C ASP A 31 10.59 -11.66 14.71
N LEU A 32 9.37 -11.48 14.17
CA LEU A 32 8.14 -11.66 14.93
C LEU A 32 7.92 -13.11 15.33
N GLU A 33 8.20 -14.07 14.45
CA GLU A 33 8.13 -15.50 14.75
C GLU A 33 9.14 -15.91 15.82
N ALA A 34 10.37 -15.39 15.76
CA ALA A 34 11.39 -15.64 16.79
C ALA A 34 10.99 -15.08 18.18
N LYS A 35 10.24 -13.96 18.21
CA LYS A 35 9.82 -13.30 19.46
C LYS A 35 8.53 -13.86 20.04
N PHE A 36 7.55 -14.14 19.19
CA PHE A 36 6.18 -14.47 19.61
C PHE A 36 5.78 -15.92 19.33
N GLY A 37 6.65 -16.70 18.68
CA GLY A 37 6.33 -18.05 18.22
C GLY A 37 5.48 -18.03 16.95
N ASP A 38 4.84 -19.16 16.64
CA ASP A 38 3.94 -19.22 15.50
C ASP A 38 2.63 -18.47 15.79
N TRP A 39 2.41 -17.39 15.06
CA TRP A 39 1.22 -16.54 15.15
C TRP A 39 0.36 -16.58 13.88
N ASP A 40 0.70 -17.46 12.94
CA ASP A 40 -0.01 -17.55 11.67
C ASP A 40 -1.47 -17.96 11.87
N MET A 41 -2.37 -17.21 11.25
CA MET A 41 -3.78 -17.54 11.26
C MET A 41 -4.17 -18.16 9.92
N PRO A 42 -4.54 -19.46 9.89
CA PRO A 42 -4.98 -20.12 8.67
C PRO A 42 -6.38 -19.63 8.32
N VAL A 43 -6.45 -18.70 7.37
CA VAL A 43 -7.70 -18.12 6.87
C VAL A 43 -7.71 -18.13 5.36
N GLU A 44 -8.90 -18.21 4.79
CA GLU A 44 -9.09 -18.02 3.37
C GLU A 44 -8.93 -16.53 3.04
N LEU A 45 -7.88 -16.21 2.30
CA LEU A 45 -7.59 -14.84 1.90
C LEU A 45 -8.32 -14.48 0.61
N PRO A 46 -8.66 -13.19 0.41
CA PRO A 46 -9.14 -12.71 -0.87
C PRO A 46 -8.16 -13.10 -1.99
N ASP A 47 -8.65 -13.82 -2.98
CA ASP A 47 -7.85 -14.33 -4.11
C ASP A 47 -7.46 -13.22 -5.10
N GLY A 48 -8.25 -12.15 -5.16
CA GLY A 48 -8.00 -10.98 -5.99
C GLY A 48 -8.23 -11.19 -7.49
N SER A 49 -8.78 -12.33 -7.91
CA SER A 49 -8.93 -12.72 -9.33
C SER A 49 -9.69 -11.69 -10.17
N ASN A 50 -10.63 -10.96 -9.55
CA ASN A 50 -11.46 -9.94 -10.18
C ASN A 50 -11.12 -8.50 -9.72
N MET A 51 -9.97 -8.30 -9.07
CA MET A 51 -9.57 -7.02 -8.46
C MET A 51 -8.36 -6.43 -9.18
N THR A 52 -8.25 -5.10 -9.22
CA THR A 52 -6.96 -4.49 -9.54
C THR A 52 -5.96 -4.78 -8.42
N LYS A 53 -4.65 -4.73 -8.71
CA LYS A 53 -3.60 -4.96 -7.71
C LYS A 53 -3.75 -4.06 -6.48
N GLU A 54 -4.17 -2.81 -6.69
CA GLU A 54 -4.40 -1.82 -5.64
C GLU A 54 -5.62 -2.16 -4.78
N GLN A 55 -6.70 -2.66 -5.42
CA GLN A 55 -7.88 -3.16 -4.72
C GLN A 55 -7.58 -4.43 -3.92
N HIS A 56 -6.82 -5.36 -4.49
CA HIS A 56 -6.39 -6.58 -3.83
C HIS A 56 -5.50 -6.28 -2.62
N LEU A 57 -4.52 -5.38 -2.79
CA LEU A 57 -3.67 -4.90 -1.68
C LEU A 57 -4.50 -4.26 -0.56
N LYS A 58 -5.52 -3.47 -0.91
CA LYS A 58 -6.44 -2.87 0.06
C LYS A 58 -7.26 -3.94 0.79
N ALA A 59 -7.83 -4.91 0.08
CA ALA A 59 -8.62 -5.99 0.68
C ALA A 59 -7.79 -6.82 1.67
N LEU A 60 -6.53 -7.13 1.32
CA LEU A 60 -5.61 -7.81 2.24
C LEU A 60 -5.25 -6.93 3.44
N SER A 61 -5.01 -5.63 3.25
CA SER A 61 -4.76 -4.70 4.36
C SER A 61 -5.95 -4.59 5.31
N ASP A 62 -7.17 -4.52 4.78
CA ASP A 62 -8.42 -4.47 5.57
C ASP A 62 -8.62 -5.77 6.36
N THR A 63 -8.24 -6.92 5.78
CA THR A 63 -8.21 -8.22 6.47
C THR A 63 -7.22 -8.25 7.63
N ILE A 64 -6.01 -7.71 7.44
CA ILE A 64 -5.04 -7.57 8.55
C ILE A 64 -5.58 -6.61 9.63
N ASN A 65 -6.21 -5.50 9.23
CA ASN A 65 -6.76 -4.51 10.16
C ASN A 65 -7.96 -5.04 10.96
N SER A 66 -8.68 -6.05 10.45
CA SER A 66 -9.76 -6.72 11.20
C SER A 66 -9.25 -7.72 12.25
N GLY A 67 -7.92 -7.91 12.33
CA GLY A 67 -7.27 -8.79 13.31
C GLY A 67 -6.83 -10.14 12.75
N VAL A 68 -6.94 -10.37 11.45
CA VAL A 68 -6.56 -11.62 10.81
C VAL A 68 -5.07 -11.58 10.44
N PHE A 69 -4.22 -12.08 11.32
CA PHE A 69 -2.77 -12.07 11.17
C PHE A 69 -2.26 -13.31 10.41
N SER A 70 -2.30 -13.25 9.08
CA SER A 70 -1.73 -14.28 8.22
C SER A 70 -0.38 -13.85 7.63
N LYS A 71 0.62 -14.74 7.71
CA LYS A 71 1.93 -14.56 7.08
C LYS A 71 1.80 -14.50 5.56
N ASP A 72 0.91 -15.31 4.98
CA ASP A 72 0.67 -15.33 3.53
C ASP A 72 0.01 -14.05 3.05
N ALA A 73 -0.91 -13.46 3.83
CA ALA A 73 -1.47 -12.15 3.50
C ALA A 73 -0.37 -11.08 3.40
N LEU A 74 0.54 -11.03 4.39
CA LEU A 74 1.63 -10.06 4.40
C LEU A 74 2.61 -10.25 3.24
N ARG A 75 2.93 -11.50 2.89
CA ARG A 75 3.77 -11.82 1.72
C ARG A 75 3.12 -11.37 0.42
N THR A 76 1.84 -11.70 0.22
CA THR A 76 1.09 -11.30 -0.97
C THR A 76 0.95 -9.78 -1.05
N MET A 77 0.71 -9.10 0.08
CA MET A 77 0.71 -7.63 0.13
C MET A 77 2.06 -7.05 -0.28
N ALA A 78 3.18 -7.63 0.15
CA ALA A 78 4.51 -7.15 -0.20
C ALA A 78 4.81 -7.30 -1.70
N LEU A 79 4.43 -8.43 -2.30
CA LEU A 79 4.54 -8.67 -3.74
C LEU A 79 3.70 -7.66 -4.54
N LEU A 80 2.43 -7.50 -4.18
CA LEU A 80 1.54 -6.53 -4.83
C LEU A 80 2.07 -5.10 -4.70
N SER A 81 2.56 -4.74 -3.51
CA SER A 81 3.15 -3.41 -3.28
C SER A 81 4.37 -3.19 -4.16
N GLU A 82 5.31 -4.13 -4.21
CA GLU A 82 6.47 -4.01 -5.10
C GLU A 82 6.04 -3.88 -6.57
N GLU A 83 5.05 -4.63 -7.04
CA GLU A 83 4.56 -4.49 -8.41
C GLU A 83 3.91 -3.12 -8.68
N ILE A 84 3.12 -2.60 -7.75
CA ILE A 84 2.47 -1.28 -7.87
C ILE A 84 3.52 -0.15 -7.82
N TYR A 85 4.50 -0.23 -6.92
CA TYR A 85 5.50 0.82 -6.76
C TYR A 85 6.65 0.71 -7.77
N SER A 86 7.01 -0.50 -8.21
CA SER A 86 7.95 -0.74 -9.32
C SER A 86 7.35 -0.31 -10.66
N SER A 87 6.06 -0.58 -10.91
CA SER A 87 5.38 -0.05 -12.10
C SER A 87 5.31 1.49 -12.08
N LYS A 88 5.04 2.11 -10.92
CA LYS A 88 5.13 3.58 -10.76
C LYS A 88 6.55 4.12 -10.93
N SER A 89 7.58 3.43 -10.45
CA SER A 89 8.98 3.87 -10.63
C SER A 89 9.42 3.77 -12.11
N ARG A 90 8.91 2.78 -12.84
CA ARG A 90 9.13 2.61 -14.28
C ARG A 90 8.49 3.73 -15.11
N PHE A 91 7.34 4.24 -14.68
CA PHE A 91 6.77 5.49 -15.21
C PHE A 91 7.51 6.75 -14.74
N SER A 92 8.14 6.71 -13.56
CA SER A 92 8.91 7.82 -12.99
C SER A 92 10.36 7.91 -13.47
N GLY A 93 10.85 6.95 -14.25
CA GLY A 93 12.18 6.94 -14.89
C GLY A 93 12.36 7.95 -16.02
N LYS A 94 11.27 8.63 -16.42
CA LYS A 94 11.32 9.88 -17.17
C LYS A 94 10.50 10.91 -16.38
N LYS A 95 11.18 11.78 -15.61
CA LYS A 95 10.66 12.92 -14.81
C LYS A 95 10.49 12.68 -13.31
N LEU A 96 11.61 12.35 -12.69
CA LEU A 96 11.90 12.61 -11.27
C LEU A 96 11.99 14.14 -11.01
N LEU A 97 10.87 14.87 -10.89
CA LEU A 97 10.88 16.26 -10.35
C LEU A 97 9.50 16.90 -10.05
N VAL A 98 8.50 16.24 -9.47
CA VAL A 98 7.25 16.95 -9.07
C VAL A 98 6.56 16.38 -7.83
N ILE A 99 7.29 16.11 -6.74
CA ILE A 99 6.66 15.93 -5.42
C ILE A 99 6.74 17.28 -4.70
N GLY A 100 5.82 18.15 -5.13
CA GLY A 100 5.64 19.54 -4.71
C GLY A 100 4.57 20.25 -5.54
N GLY A 101 4.25 19.73 -6.75
CA GLY A 101 3.33 20.37 -7.69
C GLY A 101 1.89 19.84 -7.71
N VAL A 102 1.57 18.69 -7.10
CA VAL A 102 0.22 18.11 -7.22
C VAL A 102 -0.84 18.90 -6.43
N VAL A 103 -0.44 19.57 -5.34
CA VAL A 103 -1.36 20.49 -4.63
C VAL A 103 -1.54 21.81 -5.40
N GLY A 104 -0.54 22.26 -6.16
CA GLY A 104 -0.64 23.49 -6.96
C GLY A 104 -1.43 23.34 -8.27
N PHE A 105 -1.32 22.19 -8.95
CA PHE A 105 -1.92 22.00 -10.27
C PHE A 105 -3.46 21.94 -10.24
N VAL A 106 -4.05 21.38 -9.17
CA VAL A 106 -5.51 21.35 -9.00
C VAL A 106 -6.08 22.76 -8.81
N ILE A 107 -5.34 23.65 -8.14
CA ILE A 107 -5.77 25.05 -7.93
C ILE A 107 -5.70 25.85 -9.23
N VAL A 108 -4.65 25.69 -10.03
CA VAL A 108 -4.48 26.44 -11.30
C VAL A 108 -5.53 26.04 -12.34
N VAL A 109 -5.82 24.75 -12.49
CA VAL A 109 -6.87 24.28 -13.44
C VAL A 109 -8.26 24.76 -13.00
N GLY A 110 -8.54 24.78 -11.69
CA GLY A 110 -9.80 25.31 -11.16
C GLY A 110 -10.02 26.79 -11.48
N ILE A 111 -8.98 27.63 -11.34
CA ILE A 111 -9.07 29.07 -11.63
C ILE A 111 -9.27 29.33 -13.13
N VAL A 112 -8.55 28.62 -14.01
CA VAL A 112 -8.67 28.82 -15.47
C VAL A 112 -10.07 28.49 -15.99
N ILE A 113 -10.72 27.45 -15.45
CA ILE A 113 -12.10 27.09 -15.81
C ILE A 113 -13.10 28.16 -15.33
N ILE A 114 -12.94 28.69 -14.12
CA ILE A 114 -13.83 29.75 -13.62
C ILE A 114 -13.70 31.03 -14.46
N VAL A 115 -12.49 31.39 -14.89
CA VAL A 115 -12.27 32.59 -15.70
C VAL A 115 -12.83 32.45 -17.12
N THR A 116 -12.73 31.26 -17.74
CA THR A 116 -13.32 31.03 -19.07
C THR A 116 -14.84 31.02 -19.05
N ILE A 117 -15.47 30.48 -17.99
CA ILE A 117 -16.93 30.48 -17.88
C ILE A 117 -17.48 31.89 -17.59
N ARG A 118 -16.74 32.73 -16.84
CA ARG A 118 -17.16 34.11 -16.56
C ARG A 118 -16.87 35.10 -17.69
N GLY A 119 -15.94 34.81 -18.60
CA GLY A 119 -15.63 35.66 -19.75
C GLY A 119 -16.52 35.41 -20.98
N ALA A 120 -17.36 34.36 -20.96
CA ALA A 120 -18.22 33.97 -22.08
C ALA A 120 -19.68 34.44 -21.91
N LYS A 121 -19.93 35.50 -21.14
CA LYS A 121 -21.27 36.06 -20.93
C LYS A 121 -21.30 37.56 -21.15
#